data_AF-A0A7Y2NFT8-F1
#
_entry.id   AF-A0A7Y2NFT8-F1
#
_cell.length_a   1.000
_cell.length_b   1.000
_cell.length_c   1.000
_cell.angle_alpha   90.00
_cell.angle_beta   90.00
_cell.angle_gamma   90.00
#
_symmetry.space_group_name_H-M   'P 1'
#
loop_
_entity.id
_entity.type
_entity.pdbx_description
1 polymer ?
#
loop_
_entity_poly.entity_id
_entity_poly.type
_entity_poly.pdbx_seq_one_letter_code
_entity_poly.pdbx_strand_id
1 'polypeptide(L)'
;MRQRMRSDDGFSLMESVMAMVVVVILFVAIATSLQVSMNHQRMVRLQQQGTSLMMQELEVARDTDWNQLVNSTSPPVSDYTDGGGKLNGDFFGLPTDEKFEVGSGDIVPYDVAYETYDGADFDVRRFITDAGDDLRRVVIVVEWDFRGELQHFYGTTLVTEFGASS
;
A
#
# COMPACT_ATOMS: atom_id res chain seq x y z
N MET A 1 -66.56 33.24 17.74
CA MET A 1 -65.29 32.94 18.45
C MET A 1 -65.07 31.44 18.40
N ARG A 2 -64.14 30.95 17.57
CA ARG A 2 -63.76 29.53 17.50
C ARG A 2 -62.64 29.27 18.50
N GLN A 3 -62.97 28.61 19.59
CA GLN A 3 -62.01 28.18 20.61
C GLN A 3 -61.26 26.96 20.05
N ARG A 4 -59.98 27.13 19.72
CA ARG A 4 -59.07 26.02 19.42
C ARG A 4 -58.91 25.21 20.70
N MET A 5 -59.46 24.00 20.74
CA MET A 5 -59.00 22.96 21.65
C MET A 5 -57.55 22.63 21.25
N ARG A 6 -56.59 23.17 21.98
CA ARG A 6 -55.25 22.59 22.04
C ARG A 6 -55.43 21.26 22.75
N SER A 7 -55.26 20.16 22.03
CA SER A 7 -54.99 18.87 22.67
C SER A 7 -53.59 19.00 23.26
N ASP A 8 -53.51 19.36 24.54
CA ASP A 8 -52.31 19.13 25.34
C ASP A 8 -52.31 17.64 25.71
N ASP A 9 -52.18 16.77 24.70
CA ASP A 9 -51.84 15.37 24.92
C ASP A 9 -50.37 15.35 25.36
N GLY A 10 -50.17 15.43 26.67
CA GLY A 10 -48.87 15.24 27.28
C GLY A 10 -48.31 13.89 26.84
N PHE A 11 -47.12 13.92 26.25
CA PHE A 11 -46.38 12.74 25.79
C PHE A 11 -46.46 11.63 26.85
N SER A 12 -47.01 10.47 26.50
CA SER A 12 -47.10 9.36 27.43
C SER A 12 -45.69 8.95 27.87
N LEU A 13 -45.51 8.59 29.15
CA LEU A 13 -44.22 8.10 29.66
C LEU A 13 -43.71 6.93 28.80
N MET A 14 -44.62 6.09 28.31
CA MET A 14 -44.30 4.98 27.40
C MET A 14 -43.79 5.47 26.04
N GLU A 15 -44.37 6.54 25.50
CA GLU A 15 -43.96 7.15 24.23
C GLU A 15 -42.57 7.77 24.33
N SER A 16 -42.26 8.42 25.46
CA SER A 16 -40.93 8.96 25.76
C SER A 16 -39.87 7.85 25.84
N VAL A 17 -40.21 6.72 26.46
CA VAL A 17 -39.32 5.55 26.55
C VAL A 17 -39.09 4.95 25.16
N MET A 18 -40.13 4.79 24.35
CA MET A 18 -40.01 4.27 22.98
C MET A 18 -39.17 5.21 22.10
N ALA A 19 -39.39 6.53 22.19
CA ALA A 19 -38.59 7.52 21.50
C ALA A 19 -37.12 7.44 21.91
N MET A 20 -36.83 7.29 23.20
CA MET A 20 -35.45 7.13 23.70
C MET A 20 -34.78 5.86 23.16
N VAL A 21 -35.49 4.74 23.12
CA VAL A 21 -34.96 3.47 22.54
C VAL A 21 -34.62 3.64 21.07
N VAL A 22 -35.52 4.25 20.29
CA VAL A 22 -35.28 4.53 18.86
C VAL A 22 -34.06 5.43 18.69
N VAL A 23 -33.95 6.48 19.51
CA VAL A 23 -32.81 7.40 19.48
C VAL A 23 -31.50 6.68 19.80
N VAL A 24 -31.46 5.82 20.81
CA VAL A 24 -30.26 5.02 21.15
C VAL A 24 -29.86 4.11 19.98
N ILE A 25 -30.82 3.41 19.37
CA ILE A 25 -30.54 2.55 18.22
C ILE A 25 -29.96 3.37 17.05
N LEU A 26 -30.54 4.54 16.77
CA LEU A 26 -30.04 5.45 15.74
C LEU A 26 -28.64 5.95 16.05
N PHE A 27 -28.35 6.33 17.30
CA PHE A 27 -27.02 6.76 17.69
C PHE A 27 -25.98 5.64 17.53
N VAL A 28 -26.32 4.40 17.88
CA VAL A 28 -25.43 3.26 17.68
C VAL A 28 -25.17 3.04 16.18
N ALA A 29 -26.20 3.10 15.33
CA ALA A 29 -26.04 2.97 13.88
C ALA A 29 -25.18 4.08 13.27
N ILE A 30 -25.32 5.31 13.76
CA ILE A 30 -24.49 6.45 13.33
C ILE A 30 -23.04 6.26 13.80
N ALA A 31 -22.84 5.87 15.05
CA ALA A 31 -21.50 5.66 15.60
C ALA A 31 -20.73 4.56 14.83
N THR A 32 -21.40 3.44 14.50
CA THR A 32 -20.77 2.36 13.73
C THR A 32 -20.45 2.79 12.30
N SER A 33 -21.36 3.52 11.64
CA SER A 33 -21.10 4.01 10.28
C SER A 33 -19.96 5.04 10.22
N LEU A 34 -19.86 5.93 11.22
CA LEU A 34 -18.73 6.86 11.35
C LEU A 34 -17.41 6.11 11.53
N GLN A 35 -17.38 5.07 12.38
CA GLN A 35 -16.18 4.27 12.59
C GLN A 35 -15.72 3.57 11.29
N VAL A 36 -16.65 3.01 10.52
CA VAL A 36 -16.33 2.40 9.22
C VAL A 36 -15.80 3.44 8.24
N SER A 37 -16.43 4.61 8.18
CA SER A 37 -16.01 5.71 7.30
C SER A 37 -14.59 6.21 7.63
N MET A 38 -14.29 6.42 8.91
CA MET A 38 -12.95 6.82 9.35
C MET A 38 -11.88 5.79 9.00
N ASN A 39 -12.18 4.50 9.18
CA ASN A 39 -11.27 3.43 8.80
C ASN A 39 -11.02 3.39 7.29
N HIS A 40 -12.05 3.59 6.49
CA HIS A 40 -11.92 3.66 5.04
C HIS A 40 -11.06 4.85 4.60
N GLN A 41 -11.26 6.03 5.20
CA GLN A 41 -10.42 7.20 4.93
C GLN A 41 -8.96 6.98 5.32
N ARG A 42 -8.69 6.29 6.43
CA ARG A 42 -7.32 5.93 6.82
C ARG A 42 -6.70 4.98 5.81
N MET A 43 -7.42 3.92 5.41
CA MET A 43 -6.96 2.96 4.41
C MET A 43 -6.61 3.65 3.08
N VAL A 44 -7.49 4.51 2.57
CA VAL A 44 -7.26 5.25 1.32
C VAL A 44 -6.03 6.15 1.41
N ARG A 45 -5.83 6.84 2.54
CA ARG A 45 -4.62 7.65 2.76
C ARG A 45 -3.35 6.82 2.78
N LEU A 46 -3.35 5.69 3.47
CA LEU A 46 -2.20 4.77 3.49
C LEU A 46 -1.91 4.21 2.09
N GLN A 47 -2.94 3.88 1.31
CA GLN A 47 -2.78 3.44 -0.08
C GLN A 47 -2.18 4.53 -0.98
N GLN A 48 -2.63 5.77 -0.83
CA GLN A 48 -2.05 6.92 -1.55
C GLN A 48 -0.58 7.13 -1.17
N GLN A 49 -0.26 7.00 0.12
CA GLN A 49 1.11 7.12 0.61
C GLN A 49 2.00 6.01 0.06
N GLY A 50 1.58 4.74 0.16
CA GLY A 50 2.33 3.60 -0.38
C GLY A 50 2.59 3.74 -1.88
N THR A 51 1.61 4.23 -2.63
CA THR A 51 1.79 4.56 -4.06
C THR A 51 2.80 5.68 -4.28
N SER A 52 2.78 6.73 -3.46
CA SER A 52 3.73 7.84 -3.55
C SER A 52 5.17 7.38 -3.28
N LEU A 53 5.38 6.54 -2.27
CA LEU A 53 6.69 5.97 -1.94
C LEU A 53 7.21 5.09 -3.08
N MET A 54 6.35 4.22 -3.62
CA MET A 54 6.69 3.38 -4.76
C MET A 54 7.13 4.23 -5.97
N MET A 55 6.38 5.30 -6.28
CA MET A 55 6.72 6.19 -7.40
C MET A 55 8.04 6.94 -7.16
N GLN A 56 8.28 7.42 -5.94
CA GLN A 56 9.54 8.06 -5.58
C GLN A 56 10.72 7.13 -5.80
N GLU A 57 10.65 5.90 -5.31
CA GLU A 57 11.72 4.93 -5.49
C GLU A 57 11.89 4.49 -6.96
N LEU A 58 10.80 4.45 -7.73
CA LEU A 58 10.89 4.18 -9.17
C LEU A 58 11.66 5.29 -9.88
N GLU A 59 11.42 6.55 -9.51
CA GLU A 59 12.17 7.68 -10.08
C GLU A 59 13.64 7.66 -9.63
N VAL A 60 13.94 7.31 -8.37
CA VAL A 60 15.33 7.08 -7.90
C VAL A 60 16.02 6.01 -8.74
N ALA A 61 15.33 4.88 -9.00
CA ALA A 61 15.88 3.82 -9.82
C ALA A 61 16.09 4.25 -11.29
N ARG A 62 15.27 5.15 -11.82
CA ARG A 62 15.43 5.70 -13.18
C ARG A 62 16.56 6.71 -13.29
N ASP A 63 16.85 7.44 -12.22
CA ASP A 63 17.98 8.38 -12.15
C ASP A 63 19.31 7.67 -11.84
N THR A 64 19.25 6.40 -11.43
CA THR A 64 20.44 5.61 -11.11
C THR A 64 21.13 5.13 -12.38
N ASP A 65 22.46 5.29 -12.42
CA ASP A 65 23.29 4.78 -13.51
C ASP A 65 23.09 3.28 -13.75
N TRP A 66 23.09 2.89 -15.02
CA TRP A 66 22.90 1.49 -15.44
C TRP A 66 23.77 0.52 -14.64
N ASN A 67 25.07 0.79 -14.53
CA ASN A 67 26.04 -0.07 -13.85
C ASN A 67 25.76 -0.22 -12.35
N GLN A 68 25.04 0.73 -11.74
CA GLN A 68 24.66 0.72 -10.34
C GLN A 68 23.33 0.00 -10.07
N LEU A 69 22.55 -0.29 -11.12
CA LEU A 69 21.35 -1.12 -11.05
C LEU A 69 21.69 -2.60 -10.91
N VAL A 70 22.27 -2.98 -9.79
CA VAL A 70 22.51 -4.37 -9.42
C VAL A 70 22.19 -4.56 -7.95
N ASN A 71 21.82 -5.78 -7.58
CA ASN A 71 21.68 -6.20 -6.20
C ASN A 71 23.07 -6.38 -5.59
N SER A 72 23.33 -5.76 -4.44
CA SER A 72 24.57 -6.00 -3.67
C SER A 72 24.69 -7.44 -3.17
N THR A 73 23.56 -8.10 -2.89
CA THR A 73 23.49 -9.52 -2.49
C THR A 73 22.23 -10.17 -3.08
N SER A 74 22.24 -11.49 -3.23
CA SER A 74 21.01 -12.22 -3.54
C SER A 74 19.97 -11.99 -2.42
N PRO A 75 18.75 -11.57 -2.74
CA PRO A 75 17.69 -11.44 -1.76
C PRO A 75 17.40 -12.77 -1.03
N PRO A 76 16.98 -12.73 0.25
CA PRO A 76 16.56 -13.93 0.96
C PRO A 76 15.27 -14.50 0.36
N VAL A 77 14.94 -15.75 0.72
CA VAL A 77 13.68 -16.40 0.35
C VAL A 77 12.50 -15.64 0.94
N SER A 78 11.49 -15.33 0.13
CA SER A 78 10.27 -14.62 0.51
C SER A 78 9.14 -14.95 -0.46
N ASP A 79 7.94 -14.39 -0.28
CA ASP A 79 6.83 -14.56 -1.24
C ASP A 79 7.18 -14.03 -2.65
N TYR A 80 8.18 -13.14 -2.74
CA TYR A 80 8.65 -12.51 -3.97
C TYR A 80 9.80 -13.23 -4.65
N THR A 81 10.41 -14.19 -3.97
CA THR A 81 11.66 -14.81 -4.43
C THR A 81 11.54 -16.32 -4.32
N ASP A 82 11.97 -17.04 -5.36
CA ASP A 82 11.91 -18.51 -5.39
C ASP A 82 12.95 -19.19 -4.46
N GLY A 83 13.79 -18.38 -3.82
CA GLY A 83 14.95 -18.82 -3.03
C GLY A 83 16.09 -19.44 -3.84
N GLY A 84 15.92 -19.58 -5.15
CA GLY A 84 16.92 -20.02 -6.12
C GLY A 84 17.69 -18.86 -6.77
N GLY A 85 17.50 -17.64 -6.28
CA GLY A 85 18.12 -16.43 -6.84
C GLY A 85 17.33 -15.83 -8.01
N LYS A 86 16.01 -16.09 -8.06
CA LYS A 86 15.10 -15.46 -9.02
C LYS A 86 13.96 -14.73 -8.31
N LEU A 87 13.43 -13.76 -9.03
CA LEU A 87 12.18 -13.10 -8.71
C LEU A 87 11.03 -13.98 -9.20
N ASN A 88 10.02 -14.17 -8.34
CA ASN A 88 8.80 -14.92 -8.63
C ASN A 88 7.95 -14.17 -9.68
N GLY A 89 7.99 -14.62 -10.93
CA GLY A 89 7.30 -13.96 -12.03
C GLY A 89 5.78 -13.98 -11.87
N ASP A 90 5.22 -15.06 -11.33
CA ASP A 90 3.77 -15.22 -11.14
C ASP A 90 3.19 -14.15 -10.20
N PHE A 91 3.94 -13.78 -9.15
CA PHE A 91 3.51 -12.75 -8.21
C PHE A 91 3.43 -11.36 -8.88
N PHE A 92 4.39 -11.04 -9.74
CA PHE A 92 4.52 -9.74 -10.40
C PHE A 92 3.85 -9.66 -11.78
N GLY A 93 3.19 -10.75 -12.23
CA GLY A 93 2.58 -10.83 -13.55
C GLY A 93 3.59 -10.84 -14.71
N LEU A 94 4.80 -11.33 -14.45
CA LEU A 94 5.84 -11.51 -15.45
C LEU A 94 5.65 -12.85 -16.18
N PRO A 95 6.09 -12.98 -17.45
CA PRO A 95 5.90 -14.21 -18.21
C PRO A 95 6.69 -15.40 -17.67
N THR A 96 7.81 -15.15 -16.98
CA THR A 96 8.70 -16.15 -16.40
C THR A 96 9.43 -15.56 -15.19
N ASP A 97 9.95 -16.43 -14.32
CA ASP A 97 10.88 -16.01 -13.26
C ASP A 97 12.16 -15.42 -13.85
N GLU A 98 12.53 -14.23 -13.38
CA GLU A 98 13.72 -13.52 -13.84
C GLU A 98 14.84 -13.64 -12.80
N LYS A 99 16.08 -13.83 -13.27
CA LYS A 99 17.25 -14.00 -12.38
C LYS A 99 17.65 -12.66 -11.78
N PHE A 100 18.03 -12.64 -10.50
CA PHE A 100 18.61 -11.43 -9.91
C PHE A 100 19.94 -11.07 -10.55
N GLU A 101 20.09 -9.78 -10.86
CA GLU A 101 21.36 -9.22 -11.28
C GLU A 101 22.18 -8.87 -10.03
N VAL A 102 23.19 -9.67 -9.69
CA VAL A 102 23.97 -9.49 -8.45
C VAL A 102 25.39 -9.00 -8.80
N GLY A 103 25.83 -7.92 -8.17
CA GLY A 103 27.12 -7.28 -8.45
C GLY A 103 27.56 -6.31 -7.36
N SER A 104 28.60 -5.52 -7.65
CA SER A 104 29.19 -4.57 -6.70
C SER A 104 28.65 -3.14 -6.85
N GLY A 105 27.38 -2.98 -7.22
CA GLY A 105 26.76 -1.66 -7.35
C GLY A 105 26.12 -1.16 -6.06
N ASP A 106 25.73 0.11 -6.09
CA ASP A 106 25.33 0.92 -4.94
C ASP A 106 23.86 0.74 -4.53
N ILE A 107 23.00 0.15 -5.38
CA ILE A 107 21.64 -0.18 -4.95
C ILE A 107 21.70 -1.39 -4.04
N VAL A 108 21.69 -1.12 -2.73
CA VAL A 108 21.41 -2.15 -1.72
C VAL A 108 19.93 -2.55 -1.90
N PRO A 109 19.67 -3.77 -2.41
CA PRO A 109 18.33 -4.26 -2.74
C PRO A 109 17.55 -4.67 -1.50
N TYR A 110 18.22 -4.66 -0.35
CA TYR A 110 17.74 -5.17 0.90
C TYR A 110 18.15 -4.20 2.01
N ASP A 111 17.51 -3.03 2.05
CA ASP A 111 17.43 -2.32 3.31
C ASP A 111 16.13 -1.52 3.36
N VAL A 112 15.11 -2.26 3.79
CA VAL A 112 14.02 -1.93 4.72
C VAL A 112 14.00 -0.46 5.17
N ALA A 113 13.77 0.46 4.23
CA ALA A 113 13.54 1.85 4.57
C ALA A 113 12.18 1.91 5.26
N TYR A 114 12.20 1.84 6.59
CA TYR A 114 11.02 2.08 7.40
C TYR A 114 10.71 3.56 7.34
N GLU A 115 9.67 3.89 6.59
CA GLU A 115 9.06 5.21 6.68
C GLU A 115 7.81 5.11 7.56
N THR A 116 7.85 5.78 8.72
CA THR A 116 6.65 5.93 9.54
C THR A 116 5.84 7.10 9.01
N TYR A 117 4.64 6.83 8.51
CA TYR A 117 3.70 7.87 8.08
C TYR A 117 2.32 7.62 8.69
N ASP A 118 1.73 8.64 9.33
CA ASP A 118 0.43 8.55 10.02
C ASP A 118 0.34 7.35 11.01
N GLY A 119 1.48 7.05 11.65
CA GLY A 119 1.64 5.96 12.61
C GLY A 119 1.55 4.55 12.01
N ALA A 120 1.72 4.42 10.70
CA ALA A 120 1.94 3.14 10.01
C ALA A 120 3.39 3.08 9.51
N ASP A 121 4.01 1.92 9.65
CA ASP A 121 5.36 1.66 9.14
C ASP A 121 5.25 1.03 7.76
N PHE A 122 5.95 1.61 6.79
CA PHE A 122 6.07 1.09 5.44
C PHE A 122 7.42 0.37 5.28
N ASP A 123 7.41 -0.85 4.73
CA ASP A 123 8.61 -1.58 4.32
C ASP A 123 8.75 -1.47 2.81
N VAL A 124 9.88 -0.94 2.35
CA VAL A 124 10.17 -0.70 0.95
C VAL A 124 11.33 -1.60 0.51
N ARG A 125 11.07 -2.45 -0.49
CA ARG A 125 12.03 -3.40 -1.04
C ARG A 125 12.23 -3.17 -2.52
N ARG A 126 13.46 -3.38 -3.00
CA ARG A 126 13.83 -3.19 -4.41
C ARG A 126 14.51 -4.45 -4.91
N PHE A 127 14.08 -4.92 -6.06
CA PHE A 127 14.61 -6.10 -6.72
C PHE A 127 15.08 -5.73 -8.11
N ILE A 128 16.32 -6.07 -8.44
CA ILE A 128 16.84 -5.88 -9.78
C ILE A 128 17.00 -7.22 -10.49
N THR A 129 16.41 -7.40 -11.65
CA THR A 129 16.53 -8.65 -12.42
C THR A 129 17.07 -8.41 -13.82
N ASP A 130 17.73 -9.43 -14.36
CA ASP A 130 18.09 -9.50 -15.77
C ASP A 130 16.84 -9.84 -16.57
N ALA A 131 16.36 -8.88 -17.37
CA ALA A 131 15.18 -9.01 -18.22
C ALA A 131 15.56 -9.43 -19.66
N GLY A 132 16.84 -9.74 -19.93
CA GLY A 132 17.36 -10.06 -21.25
C GLY A 132 17.61 -8.81 -22.12
N ASP A 133 18.26 -9.00 -23.27
CA ASP A 133 18.51 -7.95 -24.27
C ASP A 133 19.12 -6.64 -23.72
N ASP A 134 20.06 -6.77 -22.77
CA ASP A 134 20.68 -5.63 -22.06
C ASP A 134 19.63 -4.72 -21.36
N LEU A 135 18.54 -5.34 -20.90
CA LEU A 135 17.51 -4.73 -20.07
C LEU A 135 17.59 -5.26 -18.64
N ARG A 136 17.42 -4.34 -17.68
CA ARG A 136 17.33 -4.64 -16.27
C ARG A 136 15.95 -4.21 -15.83
N ARG A 137 15.25 -5.10 -15.16
CA ARG A 137 13.97 -4.78 -14.55
C ARG A 137 14.22 -4.37 -13.12
N VAL A 138 13.65 -3.23 -12.76
CA VAL A 138 13.53 -2.79 -11.38
C VAL A 138 12.11 -3.13 -10.94
N VAL A 139 11.99 -3.85 -9.83
CA VAL A 139 10.72 -4.10 -9.16
C VAL A 139 10.79 -3.50 -7.77
N ILE A 140 9.81 -2.68 -7.42
CA ILE A 140 9.73 -2.02 -6.12
C ILE A 140 8.48 -2.49 -5.45
N VAL A 141 8.61 -2.95 -4.21
CA VAL A 141 7.50 -3.41 -3.39
C VAL A 141 7.42 -2.54 -2.16
N VAL A 142 6.23 -2.03 -1.88
CA VAL A 142 5.93 -1.27 -0.68
C VAL A 142 4.88 -2.05 0.10
N GLU A 143 5.23 -2.50 1.29
CA GLU A 143 4.36 -3.23 2.20
C GLU A 143 4.02 -2.38 3.43
N TRP A 144 2.83 -2.56 4.01
CA TRP A 144 2.49 -2.00 5.32
C TRP A 144 1.42 -2.85 5.99
N ASP A 145 1.38 -2.84 7.32
CA ASP A 145 0.27 -3.45 8.06
C ASP A 145 -0.91 -2.48 8.15
N PHE A 146 -2.12 -2.99 7.87
CA PHE A 146 -3.35 -2.31 8.24
C PHE A 146 -4.28 -3.26 8.97
N ARG A 147 -4.30 -3.13 10.31
CA ARG A 147 -5.17 -3.91 11.22
C ARG A 147 -4.86 -5.41 11.23
N GLY A 148 -3.58 -5.78 11.14
CA GLY A 148 -3.15 -7.17 11.11
C GLY A 148 -3.24 -7.83 9.74
N GLU A 149 -3.59 -7.06 8.70
CA GLU A 149 -3.54 -7.49 7.31
C GLU A 149 -2.39 -6.78 6.60
N LEU A 150 -1.45 -7.57 6.08
CA LEU A 150 -0.35 -7.06 5.27
C LEU A 150 -0.91 -6.60 3.93
N GLN A 151 -0.78 -5.31 3.67
CA GLN A 151 -1.08 -4.67 2.40
C GLN A 151 0.22 -4.51 1.61
N HIS A 152 0.13 -4.54 0.29
CA HIS A 152 1.28 -4.30 -0.56
C HIS A 152 0.89 -3.58 -1.84
N PHE A 153 1.82 -2.80 -2.38
CA PHE A 153 1.84 -2.36 -3.77
C PHE A 153 3.17 -2.75 -4.38
N TYR A 154 3.16 -2.99 -5.69
CA TYR A 154 4.38 -3.11 -6.44
C TYR A 154 4.31 -2.32 -7.74
N GLY A 155 5.48 -1.88 -8.16
CA GLY A 155 5.70 -1.21 -9.44
C GLY A 155 6.90 -1.84 -10.12
N THR A 156 6.85 -1.92 -11.45
CA THR A 156 7.96 -2.41 -12.26
C THR A 156 8.30 -1.42 -13.36
N THR A 157 9.59 -1.26 -13.62
CA THR A 157 10.09 -0.53 -14.79
C THR A 157 11.24 -1.29 -15.43
N LEU A 158 11.41 -1.09 -16.74
CA LEU A 158 12.57 -1.56 -17.48
C LEU A 158 13.53 -0.41 -17.68
N VAL A 159 14.79 -0.65 -17.36
CA VAL A 159 15.89 0.25 -17.66
C VAL A 159 16.73 -0.40 -18.75
N THR A 160 17.38 0.40 -19.56
CA THR A 160 18.33 -0.03 -20.60
C THR A 160 19.62 0.73 -20.42
N GLU A 161 20.74 0.13 -20.84
CA GLU A 161 22.01 0.85 -20.93
C GLU A 161 21.87 2.01 -21.94
N PHE A 162 22.00 3.24 -21.45
CA PHE A 162 22.06 4.40 -22.34
C PHE A 162 23.45 4.47 -22.96
N GLY A 163 23.64 3.73 -24.07
CA GLY A 163 24.83 3.86 -24.89
C GLY A 163 24.88 5.25 -25.51
N ALA A 164 25.74 6.14 -24.99
CA ALA A 164 26.31 7.18 -25.82
C ALA A 164 27.09 6.47 -26.93
N SER A 165 26.50 6.38 -28.12
CA SER A 165 27.20 5.96 -29.32
C SER A 165 28.35 6.93 -29.58
N SER A 166 29.56 6.54 -29.20
CA SER A 166 30.81 7.17 -29.61
C SER A 166 31.68 6.16 -30.33
#